data_AF-A0A7V1ZJ10-F1
#
_entry.id   AF-A0A7V1ZJ10-F1
#
_cell.length_a   1.000
_cell.length_b   1.000
_cell.length_c   1.000
_cell.angle_alpha   90.00
_cell.angle_beta   90.00
_cell.angle_gamma   90.00
#
_symmetry.space_group_name_H-M   'P 1'
#
loop_
_entity.id
_entity.type
_entity.pdbx_description
1 polymer ?
#
loop_
_entity_poly.entity_id
_entity_poly.type
_entity_poly.pdbx_seq_one_letter_code
_entity_poly.pdbx_strand_id
1 'polypeptide(L)' 'GNVTPYRVRVRPPCFVNLQALPELVKGHLVADVVAVIGTLDIVLGEIDR' A
#
# COMPACT_ATOMS: atom_id res chain seq x y z
N GLY A 1 16.38 -30.40 -7.52
CA GLY A 1 15.74 -29.08 -7.37
C GLY A 1 14.44 -29.31 -6.67
N ASN A 2 14.23 -28.68 -5.51
CA ASN A 2 12.98 -28.81 -4.78
C ASN A 2 11.89 -28.02 -5.49
N VAL A 3 10.67 -28.55 -5.55
CA VAL A 3 9.52 -27.94 -6.24
C VAL A 3 8.97 -26.70 -5.53
N THR A 4 9.50 -26.38 -4.35
CA THR A 4 9.11 -25.22 -3.55
C THR A 4 10.08 -24.05 -3.77
N PRO A 5 9.56 -22.83 -4.03
CA PRO A 5 10.41 -21.67 -4.23
C PRO A 5 11.14 -21.31 -2.93
N TYR A 6 12.46 -21.13 -3.02
CA TYR A 6 13.34 -20.81 -1.87
C TYR A 6 12.99 -19.44 -1.24
N ARG A 7 12.52 -18.47 -2.04
CA ARG A 7 12.00 -17.19 -1.58
C ARG A 7 11.16 -16.55 -2.69
N VAL A 8 9.96 -16.08 -2.37
CA VAL A 8 9.13 -15.27 -3.27
C VAL A 8 8.99 -13.89 -2.66
N ARG A 9 9.36 -12.85 -3.40
CA ARG A 9 9.15 -11.46 -3.02
C ARG A 9 8.19 -10.86 -4.03
N VAL A 10 6.95 -10.61 -3.60
CA VAL A 10 5.97 -9.85 -4.37
C VAL A 10 6.12 -8.38 -3.99
N ARG A 11 6.07 -7.48 -4.97
CA ARG A 11 6.01 -6.03 -4.71
C ARG A 11 4.60 -5.56 -5.06
N PRO A 12 3.73 -5.36 -4.06
CA PRO A 12 2.36 -4.94 -4.32
C PRO A 12 2.35 -3.53 -4.92
N PRO A 13 1.45 -3.24 -5.87
CA PRO A 13 1.23 -1.87 -6.35
C PRO A 13 0.80 -0.94 -5.22
N CYS A 14 0.08 -1.47 -4.22
CA CYS A 14 -0.30 -0.75 -3.00
C CYS A 14 0.89 -0.18 -2.20
N PHE A 15 2.08 -0.82 -2.28
CA PHE A 15 3.29 -0.32 -1.62
C PHE A 15 3.79 1.00 -2.23
N VAL A 16 3.60 1.19 -3.54
CA VAL A 16 3.98 2.44 -4.23
C VAL A 16 2.97 3.55 -3.93
N ASN A 17 1.68 3.20 -3.89
CA ASN A 17 0.62 4.16 -3.54
C ASN A 17 0.78 4.68 -2.09
N LEU A 18 1.21 3.82 -1.16
CA LEU A 18 1.54 4.19 0.21
C LEU A 18 2.69 5.19 0.33
N GLN A 19 3.66 5.17 -0.59
CA GLN A 19 4.74 6.16 -0.60
C GLN A 19 4.27 7.55 -1.05
N ALA A 20 3.20 7.63 -1.85
CA ALA A 20 2.62 8.90 -2.29
C ALA A 20 1.62 9.48 -1.27
N LEU A 21 1.07 8.65 -0.38
CA LEU A 21 0.08 9.04 0.62
C LEU A 21 0.53 10.18 1.57
N PRO A 22 1.76 10.19 2.12
CA PRO A 22 2.23 11.26 3.00
C PRO A 22 2.32 12.61 2.28
N GLU A 23 2.62 12.58 0.98
CA GLU A 23 2.73 13.79 0.15
C GLU A 23 1.34 14.31 -0.24
N LEU A 24 0.38 13.40 -0.49
CA LEU A 24 -1.02 13.72 -0.78
C LEU A 24 -1.77 14.31 0.43
N VAL A 25 -1.44 13.85 1.64
CA VAL A 25 -2.17 14.22 2.86
C VAL A 25 -1.46 15.33 3.66
N LYS A 26 -0.26 15.76 3.23
CA LYS A 26 0.45 16.91 3.81
C LYS A 26 -0.42 18.18 3.71
N GLY A 27 -0.75 18.77 4.87
CA GLY A 27 -1.56 19.99 4.95
C GLY A 27 -3.08 19.77 4.94
N HIS A 28 -3.55 18.53 4.87
CA HIS A 28 -4.96 18.17 4.92
C HIS A 28 -5.37 17.69 6.32
N LEU A 29 -6.68 17.66 6.58
CA LEU A 29 -7.20 17.20 7.87
C LEU A 29 -7.19 15.67 7.94
N VAL A 30 -7.25 15.12 9.15
CA VAL A 30 -7.30 13.65 9.36
C VAL A 30 -8.48 13.01 8.62
N ALA A 31 -9.57 13.76 8.42
CA ALA A 31 -10.72 13.32 7.63
C ALA A 31 -10.37 13.05 6.16
N ASP A 32 -9.47 13.86 5.58
CA ASP A 32 -9.05 13.71 4.18
C ASP A 32 -8.14 12.49 3.99
N VAL A 33 -7.41 12.08 5.04
CA VAL A 33 -6.64 10.81 5.04
C VAL A 33 -7.57 9.64 4.71
N VAL A 34 -8.73 9.59 5.36
CA VAL A 34 -9.69 8.48 5.21
C VAL A 34 -10.30 8.49 3.80
N ALA A 35 -10.61 9.67 3.26
CA ALA A 35 -11.11 9.82 1.89
C ALA A 35 -10.05 9.41 0.84
N VAL A 36 -8.78 9.76 1.06
CA VAL A 36 -7.65 9.39 0.19
C VAL A 36 -7.38 7.88 0.22
N ILE A 37 -7.44 7.25 1.40
CA ILE A 37 -7.30 5.80 1.53
C ILE A 37 -8.46 5.07 0.82
N GLY A 38 -9.69 5.57 0.97
CA GLY A 38 -10.86 4.99 0.31
C GLY A 38 -10.87 5.19 -1.22
N THR A 39 -10.26 6.25 -1.74
CA THR A 39 -10.14 6.48 -3.19
C THR A 39 -8.99 5.70 -3.84
N LEU A 40 -7.91 5.45 -3.10
CA LEU A 40 -6.78 4.64 -3.56
C LEU A 40 -7.02 3.12 -3.44
N ASP A 41 -8.12 2.72 -2.79
CA ASP A 41 -8.52 1.33 -2.53
C ASP A 41 -7.35 0.48 -2.03
N ILE A 42 -6.68 0.99 -1.00
CA ILE A 42 -5.47 0.39 -0.47
C ILE A 42 -5.85 -0.84 0.34
N VAL A 43 -5.86 -2.01 -0.30
CA VAL A 43 -6.09 -3.28 0.39
C VAL A 43 -4.92 -3.53 1.35
N LEU A 44 -5.14 -3.27 2.64
CA LEU A 44 -4.12 -3.46 3.69
C LEU A 44 -3.57 -4.90 3.71
N GLY A 45 -4.36 -5.87 3.27
CA GLY A 45 -3.95 -7.28 3.15
C GLY A 45 -2.87 -7.55 2.09
N GLU A 46 -2.65 -6.63 1.14
CA GLU A 46 -1.53 -6.73 0.18
C GLU A 46 -0.22 -6.18 0.76
N ILE A 47 -0.29 -5.22 1.70
CA ILE A 47 0.87 -4.49 2.21
C ILE A 47 1.58 -5.25 3.34
N ASP A 48 0.84 -6.06 4.09
CA ASP A 48 1.35 -6.84 5.22
C ASP A 48 2.02 -8.17 4.79
N ARG A 49 2.19 -8.43 3.48
CA ARG A 49 2.70 -9.68 2.90
C ARG A 49 4.06 -9.54 2.23
#